data_AF-A0A392TST4-F1
#
_entry.id   AF-A0A392TST4-F1
#
_cell.length_a   1.000
_cell.length_b   1.000
_cell.length_c   1.000
_cell.angle_alpha   90.00
_cell.angle_beta   90.00
_cell.angle_gamma   90.00
#
_symmetry.space_group_name_H-M   'P 1'
#
loop_
_entity.id
_entity.type
_entity.pdbx_description
1 polymer ?
#
loop_
_entity_poly.entity_id
_entity_poly.type
_entity_poly.pdbx_seq_one_letter_code
_entity_poly.pdbx_strand_id
1 'polypeptide(L)'
;PQQGSGSGWAYSHSEHELASPLHNLDINTHFRMPNVYYQTQGTLYSKAMSYRQQFPPPPFYPRFPSPEAWNEYRQADQVEYQAIM
;
A
#
# COMPACT_ATOMS: atom_id res chain seq x y z
N PRO A 1 15.74 -2.85 16.96
CA PRO A 1 16.56 -3.06 15.75
C PRO A 1 15.97 -2.31 14.55
N GLN A 2 16.49 -1.12 14.26
CA GLN A 2 16.22 -0.42 13.01
C GLN A 2 16.91 -1.20 11.89
N GLN A 3 16.12 -1.89 11.06
CA GLN A 3 16.63 -2.39 9.79
C GLN A 3 16.84 -1.18 8.89
N GLY A 4 18.11 -0.78 8.75
CA GLY A 4 18.54 0.29 7.86
C GLY A 4 18.15 -0.04 6.43
N SER A 5 17.36 0.84 5.84
CA SER A 5 17.04 0.84 4.41
C SER A 5 18.32 0.87 3.59
N GLY A 6 18.47 -0.12 2.70
CA GLY A 6 19.40 -0.03 1.58
C GLY A 6 19.09 1.22 0.76
N SER A 7 20.15 1.92 0.38
CA SER A 7 20.26 3.10 -0.50
C SER A 7 19.00 3.48 -1.30
N GLY A 8 18.32 4.56 -0.91
CA GLY A 8 17.26 5.21 -1.73
C GLY A 8 15.99 5.60 -0.98
N TRP A 9 15.84 5.19 0.28
CA TRP A 9 14.65 5.46 1.06
C TRP A 9 14.63 6.89 1.65
N ALA A 10 13.67 7.70 1.21
CA ALA A 10 13.56 9.12 1.59
C ALA A 10 12.77 9.39 2.88
N TYR A 11 12.29 8.34 3.56
CA TYR A 11 11.43 8.47 4.74
C TYR A 11 12.18 8.15 6.04
N SER A 12 11.82 8.86 7.11
CA SER A 12 12.39 8.70 8.46
C SER A 12 11.87 7.47 9.21
N HIS A 13 10.82 6.84 8.70
CA HIS A 13 10.22 5.60 9.21
C HIS A 13 10.56 4.46 8.26
N SER A 14 10.70 3.25 8.77
CA SER A 14 10.90 2.07 7.91
C SER A 14 9.69 1.86 6.99
N GLU A 15 9.91 1.14 5.89
CA GLU A 15 8.82 0.75 4.97
C GLU A 15 7.70 0.01 5.71
N HIS A 16 8.04 -0.92 6.60
CA HIS A 16 7.08 -1.68 7.40
C HIS A 16 6.24 -0.79 8.32
N GLU A 17 6.86 0.23 8.93
CA GLU A 17 6.16 1.20 9.78
C GLU A 17 5.18 2.07 8.98
N LEU A 18 5.45 2.35 7.70
CA LEU A 18 4.50 3.07 6.82
C LEU A 18 3.43 2.15 6.25
N ALA A 19 3.79 0.92 5.85
CA ALA A 19 2.88 -0.02 5.23
C ALA A 19 1.76 -0.47 6.18
N SER A 20 2.09 -0.70 7.45
CA SER A 20 1.14 -1.18 8.47
C SER A 20 -0.07 -0.24 8.69
N PRO A 21 0.09 1.07 8.95
CA PRO A 21 -1.04 1.97 9.11
C PRO A 21 -1.83 2.19 7.82
N LEU A 22 -1.14 2.22 6.66
CA LEU A 22 -1.79 2.35 5.35
C LEU A 22 -2.69 1.16 5.03
N HIS A 23 -2.19 -0.06 5.24
CA HIS A 23 -2.96 -1.28 5.05
C HIS A 23 -4.24 -1.29 5.92
N ASN A 24 -4.12 -0.91 7.18
CA ASN A 24 -5.29 -0.78 8.06
C ASN A 24 -6.26 0.30 7.57
N LEU A 25 -5.75 1.43 7.07
CA LEU A 25 -6.58 2.52 6.55
C LEU A 25 -7.39 2.06 5.32
N ASP A 26 -6.76 1.29 4.43
CA ASP A 26 -7.42 0.71 3.25
C ASP A 26 -8.57 -0.23 3.63
N ILE A 27 -8.31 -1.16 4.55
CA ILE A 27 -9.33 -2.08 5.08
C ILE A 27 -10.47 -1.29 5.75
N ASN A 28 -10.14 -0.36 6.63
CA ASN A 28 -11.15 0.40 7.38
C ASN A 28 -12.03 1.26 6.47
N THR A 29 -11.42 1.90 5.46
CA THR A 29 -12.14 2.72 4.48
C THR A 29 -13.08 1.85 3.65
N HIS A 30 -12.60 0.69 3.20
CA HIS A 30 -13.37 -0.21 2.34
C HIS A 30 -14.54 -0.87 3.09
N PHE A 31 -14.28 -1.42 4.28
CA PHE A 31 -15.27 -2.15 5.07
C PHE A 31 -16.04 -1.28 6.07
N ARG A 32 -15.79 0.04 6.09
CA ARG A 32 -16.40 1.03 7.00
C ARG A 32 -16.28 0.62 8.48
N MET A 33 -15.11 0.13 8.87
CA MET A 33 -14.84 -0.27 10.25
C MET A 33 -14.53 0.98 11.11
N PRO A 34 -15.33 1.28 12.15
CA PRO A 34 -15.27 2.59 12.83
C PRO A 34 -14.25 2.69 13.98
N ASN A 35 -13.50 1.63 14.31
CA ASN A 35 -12.82 1.53 15.62
C ASN A 35 -11.29 1.68 15.58
N VAL A 36 -10.72 2.30 14.55
CA VAL A 36 -9.26 2.53 14.47
C VAL A 36 -8.93 4.00 14.59
N TYR A 37 -8.15 4.33 15.62
CA TYR A 37 -7.73 5.70 15.92
C TYR A 37 -6.29 5.90 15.45
N TYR A 38 -6.09 6.91 14.60
CA TYR A 38 -4.77 7.31 14.14
C TYR A 38 -4.38 8.64 14.81
N GLN A 39 -3.10 8.75 15.21
CA GLN A 39 -2.56 10.03 15.66
C GLN A 39 -2.26 10.91 14.45
N THR A 40 -3.25 11.65 13.98
CA THR A 40 -3.18 12.44 12.74
C THR A 40 -2.16 13.59 12.80
N GLN A 41 -1.79 14.03 13.99
CA GLN A 41 -0.76 15.05 14.22
C GLN A 41 0.67 14.46 14.29
N GLY A 42 0.81 13.13 14.28
CA GLY A 42 2.11 12.46 14.37
C GLY A 42 2.88 12.50 13.05
N THR A 43 4.21 12.42 13.13
CA THR A 43 5.08 12.37 11.94
C THR A 43 4.84 11.10 11.13
N LEU A 44 4.56 9.97 11.80
CA LEU A 44 4.28 8.70 11.14
C LEU A 44 3.05 8.78 10.23
N TYR A 45 1.94 9.31 10.74
CA TYR A 45 0.71 9.48 9.97
C TYR A 45 0.92 10.43 8.78
N SER A 46 1.56 11.58 9.03
CA SER A 46 1.86 12.54 7.96
C SER A 46 2.72 11.92 6.85
N LYS A 47 3.75 11.16 7.20
CA LYS A 47 4.61 10.47 6.22
C LYS A 47 3.87 9.36 5.48
N ALA A 48 3.05 8.56 6.17
CA ALA A 48 2.22 7.54 5.55
C ALA A 48 1.25 8.17 4.51
N MET A 49 0.61 9.29 4.87
CA MET A 49 -0.29 10.00 3.96
C MET A 49 0.46 10.62 2.76
N SER A 50 1.67 11.17 2.95
CA SER A 50 2.51 11.62 1.83
C SER A 50 2.89 10.48 0.90
N TYR A 51 3.29 9.32 1.44
CA TYR A 51 3.61 8.13 0.65
C TYR A 51 2.40 7.69 -0.18
N ARG A 52 1.22 7.60 0.45
CA ARG A 52 -0.04 7.24 -0.23
C ARG A 52 -0.45 8.24 -1.32
N GLN A 53 -0.17 9.52 -1.15
CA GLN A 53 -0.44 10.52 -2.20
C GLN A 53 0.46 10.32 -3.42
N GLN A 54 1.72 9.95 -3.19
CA GLN A 54 2.66 9.65 -4.26
C GLN A 54 2.35 8.32 -4.96
N PHE A 55 1.94 7.32 -4.18
CA PHE A 55 1.61 5.97 -4.63
C PHE A 55 0.19 5.61 -4.16
N PRO A 56 -0.86 6.06 -4.88
CA PRO A 56 -2.24 5.78 -4.50
C PRO A 56 -2.49 4.26 -4.51
N PRO A 57 -3.25 3.72 -3.55
CA PRO A 57 -3.54 2.29 -3.54
C PRO A 57 -4.37 1.92 -4.77
N PRO A 58 -4.20 0.71 -5.30
CA PRO A 58 -5.06 0.22 -6.35
C PRO A 58 -6.52 0.12 -5.85
N PRO A 59 -7.50 0.19 -6.76
CA PRO A 59 -8.89 -0.08 -6.41
C PRO A 59 -9.03 -1.47 -5.76
N PHE A 60 -9.75 -1.54 -4.65
CA PHE A 60 -9.99 -2.82 -3.95
C PHE A 60 -10.68 -3.85 -4.86
N TYR A 61 -11.54 -3.38 -5.77
CA TYR A 61 -12.09 -4.15 -6.87
C TYR A 61 -11.61 -3.56 -8.19
N PRO A 62 -10.57 -4.14 -8.81
CA PRO A 62 -10.13 -3.75 -10.14
C PRO A 62 -11.30 -3.90 -11.12
N ARG A 63 -11.56 -2.85 -11.89
CA ARG A 63 -12.54 -2.88 -12.96
C ARG A 63 -11.81 -2.96 -14.28
N PHE A 64 -12.05 -4.04 -15.02
CA PHE A 64 -11.47 -4.25 -16.34
C PHE A 64 -12.50 -3.88 -17.41
N PRO A 65 -12.10 -3.13 -18.45
CA PRO A 65 -13.01 -2.71 -19.52
C PRO A 65 -13.42 -3.88 -20.42
N SER A 66 -12.63 -4.96 -20.47
CA SER A 66 -12.90 -6.15 -21.26
C SER A 66 -12.29 -7.42 -20.63
N PRO A 67 -12.71 -8.62 -21.07
CA PRO A 67 -12.10 -9.89 -20.65
C PRO A 67 -10.62 -10.02 -21.01
N GLU A 68 -10.18 -9.42 -22.12
CA GLU A 68 -8.78 -9.43 -22.56
C GLU A 68 -7.90 -8.66 -21.57
N ALA A 69 -8.34 -7.47 -21.13
CA ALA A 69 -7.64 -6.67 -20.13
C ALA A 69 -7.50 -7.42 -18.78
N TRP A 70 -8.49 -8.24 -18.42
CA TRP A 70 -8.39 -9.13 -17.26
C TRP A 70 -7.35 -10.24 -17.45
N ASN A 71 -7.30 -10.85 -18.64
CA ASN A 71 -6.33 -11.91 -18.93
C ASN A 71 -4.90 -11.38 -18.92
N GLU A 72 -4.66 -10.19 -19.49
CA GLU A 72 -3.36 -9.52 -19.46
C GLU A 72 -2.91 -9.22 -18.02
N TYR A 73 -3.81 -8.65 -17.21
CA TYR A 73 -3.54 -8.40 -15.79
C TYR A 73 -3.11 -9.68 -15.06
N ARG A 74 -3.86 -10.77 -15.25
CA ARG A 74 -3.55 -12.07 -14.64
C ARG A 74 -2.20 -12.65 -15.08
N GLN A 75 -1.85 -12.48 -16.35
CA GLN A 75 -0.55 -12.95 -16.85
C GLN A 75 0.60 -12.17 -16.23
N ALA A 76 0.49 -10.85 -16.15
CA ALA A 76 1.49 -10.00 -15.51
C ALA A 76 1.66 -10.35 -14.02
N ASP A 77 0.55 -10.47 -13.29
CA ASP A 77 0.52 -10.86 -11.87
C ASP A 77 1.17 -12.23 -11.64
N GLN A 78 0.89 -13.21 -12.49
CA GLN A 78 1.50 -14.54 -12.41
C GLN A 78 3.03 -14.50 -12.64
N VAL A 79 3.49 -13.69 -13.59
CA VAL A 79 4.93 -13.55 -13.88
C VAL A 79 5.64 -12.89 -12.70
N GLU A 80 5.08 -11.82 -12.13
CA GLU A 80 5.63 -11.20 -10.92
C GLU A 80 5.65 -12.18 -9.74
N TYR A 81 4.56 -12.92 -9.51
CA TYR A 81 4.50 -13.92 -8.44
C TYR A 81 5.57 -15.01 -8.59
N GLN A 82 5.81 -15.48 -9.82
CA GLN A 82 6.86 -16.48 -10.09
C GLN A 82 8.27 -15.92 -9.94
N ALA A 83 8.47 -14.61 -10.14
CA ALA A 83 9.79 -13.99 -10.01
C ALA A 83 10.22 -13.78 -8.55
N ILE A 84 9.27 -13.78 -7.61
CA ILE A 84 9.51 -13.55 -6.17
C ILE A 84 9.48 -14.82 -5.31
N MET A 85 9.18 -15.98 -5.91
CA MET A 85 9.22 -17.32 -5.28
C MET A 85 10.53 -18.04 -5.59
#